data_AF-W4D7J0-F1
#
_entry.id   AF-W4D7J0-F1
#
_cell.length_a   1.000
_cell.length_b   1.000
_cell.length_c   1.000
_cell.angle_alpha   90.00
_cell.angle_beta   90.00
_cell.angle_gamma   90.00
#
_symmetry.space_group_name_H-M   'P 1'
#
loop_
_entity.id
_entity.type
_entity.pdbx_description
1 polymer ?
#
loop_
_entity_poly.entity_id
_entity_poly.type
_entity_poly.pdbx_seq_one_letter_code
_entity_poly.pdbx_strand_id
1 'polypeptide(L)'
;MELTKLEEQLTMNEPMLKKAMDTLEFLSQDAATRMEYEARKKYLRDEASRMNGAKAEGIAEGLATGEHKKAVEVAKNMLRIGLEVKIISQVSGLSEQEILKL
;
A
#
# COMPACT_ATOMS: atom_id res chain seq x y z
N MET A 1 -14.47 -6.81 5.25
CA MET A 1 -15.12 -7.17 6.52
C MET A 1 -15.87 -6.01 7.17
N GLU A 2 -15.53 -4.73 6.91
CA GLU A 2 -16.30 -3.62 7.49
C GLU A 2 -17.59 -3.23 6.74
N LEU A 3 -17.64 -3.42 5.41
CA LEU A 3 -18.86 -3.14 4.62
C LEU A 3 -20.03 -4.06 4.99
N THR A 4 -19.77 -5.34 5.23
CA THR A 4 -20.78 -6.31 5.69
C THR A 4 -21.31 -6.00 7.08
N LYS A 5 -20.47 -5.45 7.97
CA LYS A 5 -20.89 -5.04 9.33
C LYS A 5 -21.84 -3.83 9.31
N LEU A 6 -21.62 -2.89 8.38
CA LEU A 6 -22.48 -1.71 8.24
C LEU A 6 -23.85 -2.08 7.64
N GLU A 7 -23.87 -3.01 6.67
CA GLU A 7 -25.10 -3.56 6.09
C GLU A 7 -25.91 -4.38 7.12
N GLU A 8 -25.25 -5.21 7.93
CA GLU A 8 -25.90 -5.96 9.02
C GLU A 8 -26.47 -5.03 10.11
N GLN A 9 -25.76 -3.95 10.46
CA GLN A 9 -26.24 -2.98 11.46
C GLN A 9 -27.43 -2.16 10.98
N LEU A 10 -27.47 -1.77 9.71
CA LEU A 10 -28.60 -1.04 9.11
C LEU A 10 -29.84 -1.93 8.97
N THR A 11 -29.66 -3.22 8.68
CA THR A 11 -30.78 -4.16 8.47
C THR A 11 -31.36 -4.74 9.77
N MET A 12 -30.64 -4.70 10.89
CA MET A 12 -31.17 -5.14 12.19
C MET A 12 -32.16 -4.16 12.84
N ASN A 13 -32.03 -2.85 12.58
CA ASN A 13 -32.82 -1.82 13.28
C ASN A 13 -34.10 -1.39 12.52
N GLU A 14 -34.24 -1.73 11.24
CA GLU A 14 -35.44 -1.36 10.45
C GLU A 14 -35.95 -2.55 9.60
N PRO A 15 -36.92 -3.32 10.12
CA PRO A 15 -37.48 -4.49 9.43
C PRO A 15 -38.10 -4.17 8.07
N MET A 16 -38.61 -2.93 7.88
CA MET A 16 -39.12 -2.47 6.59
C MET A 16 -38.00 -2.25 5.56
N LEU A 17 -36.83 -1.77 5.99
CA LEU A 17 -35.69 -1.56 5.11
C LEU A 17 -35.18 -2.89 4.57
N LYS A 18 -35.07 -3.90 5.44
CA LYS A 18 -34.73 -5.27 5.03
C LYS A 18 -35.73 -5.81 4.02
N LYS A 19 -37.04 -5.67 4.28
CA LYS A 19 -38.10 -6.12 3.36
C LYS A 19 -38.03 -5.39 2.02
N ALA A 20 -37.72 -4.09 2.00
CA ALA A 20 -37.55 -3.31 0.77
C ALA A 20 -36.30 -3.75 -0.01
N MET A 21 -35.20 -4.06 0.67
CA MET A 21 -33.98 -4.60 0.04
C MET A 21 -34.20 -6.01 -0.53
N ASP A 22 -34.83 -6.90 0.23
CA ASP A 22 -35.19 -8.26 -0.22
C ASP A 22 -36.15 -8.20 -1.42
N THR A 23 -37.08 -7.24 -1.42
CA THR A 23 -38.04 -7.03 -2.53
C THR A 23 -37.34 -6.43 -3.74
N LEU A 24 -36.43 -5.46 -3.56
CA LEU A 24 -35.62 -4.92 -4.64
C LEU A 24 -34.72 -6.01 -5.24
N GLU A 25 -34.13 -6.85 -4.39
CA GLU A 25 -33.35 -8.02 -4.80
C GLU A 25 -34.20 -9.02 -5.60
N PHE A 26 -35.40 -9.33 -5.11
CA PHE A 26 -36.38 -10.17 -5.78
C PHE A 26 -36.88 -9.58 -7.10
N LEU A 27 -37.11 -8.27 -7.19
CA LEU A 27 -37.55 -7.58 -8.41
C LEU A 27 -36.40 -7.38 -9.42
N SER A 28 -35.16 -7.33 -8.94
CA SER A 28 -33.94 -7.22 -9.77
C SER A 28 -33.45 -8.55 -10.35
N GLN A 29 -34.31 -9.59 -10.36
CA GLN A 29 -34.04 -11.02 -10.61
C GLN A 29 -33.41 -11.39 -11.98
N ASP A 30 -32.31 -10.76 -12.36
CA ASP A 30 -31.32 -11.38 -13.23
C ASP A 30 -30.06 -11.69 -12.42
N ALA A 31 -30.04 -12.87 -11.82
CA ALA A 31 -28.92 -13.38 -11.06
C ALA A 31 -27.61 -13.36 -11.88
N ALA A 32 -27.72 -13.50 -13.21
CA ALA A 32 -26.58 -13.36 -14.12
C ALA A 32 -26.02 -11.93 -14.11
N THR A 33 -26.86 -10.91 -14.34
CA THR A 33 -26.45 -9.49 -14.25
C THR A 33 -25.83 -9.14 -12.89
N ARG A 34 -26.37 -9.64 -11.78
CA ARG A 34 -25.80 -9.41 -10.44
C ARG A 34 -24.41 -10.04 -10.30
N MET A 35 -24.25 -11.27 -10.76
CA MET A 35 -22.98 -11.98 -10.74
C MET A 35 -21.93 -11.26 -11.62
N GLU A 36 -22.32 -10.79 -12.81
CA GLU A 36 -21.45 -10.02 -13.69
C GLU A 36 -21.03 -8.69 -13.05
N TYR A 37 -21.96 -7.99 -12.40
CA TYR A 37 -21.68 -6.75 -11.69
C TYR A 37 -20.67 -6.96 -10.55
N GLU A 38 -20.89 -7.95 -9.70
CA GLU A 38 -19.96 -8.25 -8.59
C GLU A 38 -18.61 -8.77 -9.09
N ALA A 39 -18.58 -9.56 -10.16
CA ALA A 39 -17.33 -9.98 -10.80
C ALA A 39 -16.53 -8.79 -11.34
N ARG A 40 -17.20 -7.84 -12.01
CA ARG A 40 -16.57 -6.61 -12.50
C ARG A 40 -16.06 -5.74 -11.35
N LYS A 41 -16.86 -5.58 -10.31
CA LYS A 41 -16.49 -4.81 -9.11
C LYS A 41 -15.31 -5.44 -8.39
N LYS A 42 -15.27 -6.77 -8.29
CA LYS A 42 -14.11 -7.51 -7.77
C LYS A 42 -12.86 -7.26 -8.63
N TYR A 43 -12.96 -7.41 -9.95
CA TYR A 43 -11.86 -7.14 -10.87
C TYR A 43 -11.30 -5.72 -10.69
N LEU A 44 -12.18 -4.70 -10.64
CA LEU A 44 -11.76 -3.31 -10.44
C LEU A 44 -11.08 -3.09 -9.07
N ARG A 45 -11.55 -3.77 -8.02
CA ARG A 45 -10.92 -3.71 -6.69
C ARG A 45 -9.56 -4.38 -6.67
N ASP A 46 -9.43 -5.54 -7.30
CA ASP A 46 -8.17 -6.29 -7.38
C ASP A 46 -7.15 -5.49 -8.21
N GLU A 47 -7.59 -4.88 -9.31
CA GLU A 47 -6.79 -3.96 -10.15
C GLU A 47 -6.29 -2.76 -9.34
N ALA A 48 -7.20 -2.06 -8.65
CA ALA A 48 -6.86 -0.90 -7.83
C ALA A 48 -5.89 -1.28 -6.68
N SER A 49 -6.12 -2.43 -6.05
CA SER A 49 -5.25 -2.93 -4.96
C SER A 49 -3.86 -3.25 -5.49
N ARG A 50 -3.76 -3.89 -6.66
CA ARG A 50 -2.47 -4.20 -7.30
C ARG A 50 -1.71 -2.93 -7.66
N MET A 51 -2.38 -1.95 -8.26
CA MET A 51 -1.76 -0.67 -8.63
C MET A 51 -1.29 0.12 -7.41
N ASN A 52 -2.10 0.15 -6.34
CA ASN A 52 -1.74 0.82 -5.10
C ASN A 52 -0.56 0.13 -4.41
N GLY A 53 -0.55 -1.21 -4.36
CA GLY A 53 0.56 -2.00 -3.84
C GLY A 53 1.86 -1.71 -4.58
N ALA A 54 1.84 -1.82 -5.91
CA ALA A 54 3.02 -1.55 -6.75
C ALA A 54 3.54 -0.11 -6.59
N LYS A 55 2.63 0.88 -6.48
CA LYS A 55 3.02 2.26 -6.23
C LYS A 55 3.65 2.44 -4.84
N ALA A 56 3.09 1.83 -3.81
CA ALA A 56 3.61 1.92 -2.45
C ALA A 56 5.01 1.28 -2.34
N GLU A 57 5.18 0.08 -2.92
CA GLU A 57 6.46 -0.61 -3.00
C GLU A 57 7.50 0.23 -3.76
N GLY A 58 7.14 0.75 -4.94
CA GLY A 58 8.06 1.59 -5.71
C GLY A 58 8.48 2.89 -4.99
N ILE A 59 7.58 3.50 -4.21
CA ILE A 59 7.91 4.66 -3.37
C ILE A 59 8.87 4.24 -2.24
N ALA A 60 8.60 3.12 -1.57
CA ALA A 60 9.43 2.63 -0.48
C ALA A 60 10.85 2.26 -0.96
N GLU A 61 10.96 1.53 -2.07
CA GLU A 61 12.24 1.20 -2.70
C GLU A 61 12.99 2.45 -3.17
N GLY A 62 12.26 3.40 -3.76
CA GLY A 62 12.83 4.67 -4.21
C GLY A 62 13.40 5.51 -3.07
N LEU A 63 12.69 5.58 -1.94
CA LEU A 63 13.14 6.28 -0.74
C LEU A 63 14.39 5.61 -0.16
N ALA A 64 14.36 4.28 0.06
CA ALA A 64 15.49 3.54 0.60
C ALA A 64 16.73 3.66 -0.29
N THR A 65 16.56 3.55 -1.61
CA THR A 65 17.65 3.73 -2.58
C THR A 65 18.19 5.15 -2.57
N GLY A 66 17.31 6.15 -2.45
CA GLY A 66 17.69 7.56 -2.38
C GLY A 66 18.48 7.90 -1.12
N GLU A 67 18.02 7.42 0.03
CA GLU A 67 18.70 7.58 1.32
C GLU A 67 20.09 6.94 1.29
N HIS A 68 20.21 5.70 0.79
CA HIS A 68 21.50 5.03 0.66
C HIS A 68 22.47 5.77 -0.28
N LYS A 69 22.00 6.17 -1.47
CA LYS A 69 22.83 6.95 -2.41
C LYS A 69 23.33 8.25 -1.80
N LYS A 70 22.48 8.96 -1.07
CA LYS A 70 22.85 10.19 -0.36
C LYS A 70 23.88 9.91 0.73
N ALA A 71 23.71 8.86 1.53
CA ALA A 71 24.67 8.45 2.54
C ALA A 71 26.05 8.16 1.93
N VAL A 72 26.09 7.45 0.79
CA VAL A 72 27.31 7.18 0.02
C VAL A 72 27.99 8.45 -0.48
N GLU A 73 27.22 9.40 -1.04
CA GLU A 73 27.76 10.66 -1.51
C GLU A 73 28.37 11.49 -0.37
N VAL A 74 27.67 11.58 0.76
CA VAL A 74 28.15 12.26 1.97
C VAL A 74 29.43 11.59 2.47
N ALA A 75 29.47 10.26 2.55
CA ALA A 75 30.65 9.52 2.98
C ALA A 75 31.86 9.77 2.07
N LYS A 76 31.68 9.80 0.74
CA LYS A 76 32.75 10.16 -0.22
C LYS A 76 33.28 11.58 0.01
N ASN A 77 32.38 12.53 0.24
CA ASN A 77 32.77 13.91 0.54
C ASN A 77 33.56 14.01 1.85
N MET A 78 33.16 13.23 2.88
CA MET A 78 33.86 13.16 4.17
C MET A 78 35.25 12.50 4.07
N LEU A 79 35.37 11.42 3.30
CA LEU A 79 36.67 10.79 3.01
C LEU A 79 37.61 11.77 2.32
N ARG A 80 37.10 12.56 1.37
CA ARG A 80 37.89 13.56 0.64
C ARG A 80 38.47 14.65 1.55
N ILE A 81 37.81 14.97 2.66
CA ILE A 81 38.31 15.94 3.65
C ILE A 81 39.10 15.28 4.78
N GLY A 82 39.41 13.98 4.68
CA GLY A 82 40.31 13.28 5.58
C GLY A 82 39.68 12.85 6.91
N LEU A 83 38.35 12.74 6.99
CA LEU A 83 37.69 12.21 8.19
C LEU A 83 37.93 10.71 8.35
N GLU A 84 38.05 10.26 9.60
CA GLU A 84 38.23 8.85 9.93
C GLU A 84 37.01 8.01 9.58
N VAL A 85 37.23 6.80 9.04
CA VAL A 85 36.19 5.84 8.65
C VAL A 85 35.17 5.60 9.76
N LYS A 86 35.63 5.53 11.01
CA LYS A 86 34.77 5.34 12.19
C LYS A 86 33.78 6.50 12.39
N ILE A 87 34.22 7.74 12.19
CA ILE A 87 33.37 8.94 12.29
C ILE A 87 32.38 8.96 11.12
N ILE A 88 32.85 8.64 9.92
CA ILE A 88 32.00 8.60 8.72
C ILE A 88 30.89 7.55 8.89
N SER A 89 31.23 6.38 9.41
CA SER A 89 30.27 5.31 9.73
C SER A 89 29.18 5.79 10.68
N GLN A 90 29.57 6.46 11.77
CA GLN A 90 28.62 6.99 12.75
C GLN A 90 27.69 8.06 12.19
N VAL A 91 28.17 8.92 11.28
CA VAL A 91 27.39 10.05 10.75
C VAL A 91 26.55 9.66 9.53
N SER A 92 27.09 8.85 8.62
CA SER A 92 26.42 8.47 7.38
C SER A 92 25.46 7.29 7.55
N GLY A 93 25.60 6.51 8.63
CA GLY A 93 24.84 5.27 8.84
C GLY A 93 25.30 4.10 7.97
N LEU A 94 26.35 4.26 7.18
CA LEU A 94 26.98 3.18 6.41
C LEU A 94 27.89 2.34 7.30
N SER A 95 28.04 1.06 6.99
CA SER A 95 29.03 0.23 7.64
C SER A 95 30.46 0.66 7.26
N GLU A 96 31.43 0.44 8.15
CA GLU A 96 32.85 0.69 7.83
C GLU A 96 33.30 -0.11 6.61
N GLN A 97 32.76 -1.32 6.40
CA GLN A 97 33.05 -2.14 5.22
C GLN A 97 32.53 -1.53 3.92
N GLU A 98 31.35 -0.90 3.94
CA GLU A 98 30.84 -0.15 2.79
C GLU A 98 31.71 1.06 2.50
N ILE A 99 32.07 1.82 3.53
CA ILE A 99 32.92 3.02 3.41
C ILE A 99 34.30 2.68 2.84
N LEU A 100 34.91 1.57 3.28
CA LEU A 100 36.20 1.10 2.77
C LEU A 100 36.16 0.68 1.29
N LYS A 101 34.98 0.49 0.70
CA LYS A 101 34.78 0.16 -0.71
C LYS A 101 34.43 1.37 -1.58
N LEU A 102 34.24 2.57 -0.99
CA LEU A 102 33.88 3.80 -1.70
C LEU A 102 35.06 4.48 -2.39
#